data_AF-A0A7Y5V1E3-F1
#
_entry.id   AF-A0A7Y5V1E3-F1
#
_cell.length_a   1.000
_cell.length_b   1.000
_cell.length_c   1.000
_cell.angle_alpha   90.00
_cell.angle_beta   90.00
_cell.angle_gamma   90.00
#
_symmetry.space_group_name_H-M   'P 1'
#
loop_
_entity.id
_entity.type
_entity.pdbx_description
1 polymer ?
#
loop_
_entity_poly.entity_id
_entity_poly.type
_entity_poly.pdbx_seq_one_letter_code
_entity_poly.pdbx_strand_id
1 'polypeptide(L)'
;MSFVSDDFVLFFLVVCIGYFAIPYRFRWGLLLGSSIFFYAYWRIDYLLLFVFVIAVNYLCALLISRTANEHKTLRRLLLGIALSASLGTLFVFKYFNFFIEPFNDLLAQFGVNNQIRILNILLPVGISFYTFQAFAYTIDVYRRTIPAERHFGIFATFIAFFPQLVAGPIERASHLLPQFRQEKKFNYAGAVNGLQIKVYPIVKTAK
;
A
#
# COMPACT_ATOMS: atom_id res chain seq x y z
N MET A 1 11.20 -11.42 -2.22
CA MET A 1 11.69 -12.17 -1.04
C MET A 1 10.45 -12.66 -0.28
N SER A 2 10.40 -13.93 0.11
CA SER A 2 9.29 -14.46 0.92
C SER A 2 9.52 -14.13 2.40
N PHE A 3 8.44 -14.01 3.19
CA PHE A 3 8.53 -13.70 4.64
C PHE A 3 9.27 -14.77 5.45
N VAL A 4 9.26 -16.01 4.95
CA VAL A 4 9.93 -17.16 5.58
C VAL A 4 11.38 -17.30 5.09
N SER A 5 11.81 -16.50 4.10
CA SER A 5 13.17 -16.58 3.59
C SER A 5 14.17 -15.97 4.55
N ASP A 6 15.33 -16.60 4.68
CA ASP A 6 16.48 -16.06 5.42
C ASP A 6 16.88 -14.67 4.88
N ASP A 7 16.74 -14.45 3.57
CA ASP A 7 17.02 -13.17 2.94
C ASP A 7 16.15 -12.05 3.51
N PHE A 8 14.87 -12.33 3.83
CA PHE A 8 13.95 -11.33 4.37
C PHE A 8 14.34 -10.96 5.80
N VAL A 9 14.75 -11.94 6.61
CA VAL A 9 15.22 -11.71 7.99
C VAL A 9 16.47 -10.83 7.97
N LEU A 10 17.43 -11.14 7.11
CA LEU A 10 18.66 -10.37 6.96
C LEU A 10 18.36 -8.94 6.47
N PHE A 11 17.53 -8.79 5.44
CA PHE A 11 17.08 -7.49 4.95
C PHE A 11 16.41 -6.67 6.05
N PHE A 12 15.47 -7.27 6.80
CA PHE A 12 14.77 -6.61 7.89
C PHE A 12 15.73 -6.16 9.00
N LEU A 13 16.69 -6.99 9.39
CA LEU A 13 17.70 -6.65 10.40
C LEU A 13 18.57 -5.47 9.94
N VAL A 14 19.04 -5.48 8.69
CA VAL A 14 19.83 -4.37 8.11
C VAL A 14 19.03 -3.07 8.13
N VAL A 15 17.76 -3.12 7.74
CA VAL A 15 16.86 -1.95 7.75
C VAL A 15 16.63 -1.45 9.19
N CYS A 16 16.43 -2.35 10.15
CA CYS A 16 16.26 -1.99 11.56
C CYS A 16 17.51 -1.33 12.14
N ILE A 17 18.69 -1.90 11.91
CA ILE A 17 19.97 -1.32 12.35
C ILE A 17 20.16 0.06 11.71
N GLY A 18 19.95 0.16 10.40
CA GLY A 18 20.04 1.43 9.68
C GLY A 18 19.05 2.49 10.19
N TYR A 19 17.82 2.10 10.54
CA TYR A 19 16.80 2.99 11.08
C TYR A 19 17.24 3.66 12.39
N PHE A 20 17.91 2.91 13.28
CA PHE A 20 18.41 3.45 14.55
C PHE A 20 19.78 4.13 14.42
N ALA A 21 20.60 3.76 13.44
CA ALA A 21 21.91 4.36 13.20
C ALA A 21 21.84 5.75 12.54
N ILE A 22 20.79 6.01 11.75
CA ILE A 22 20.64 7.25 10.98
C ILE A 22 19.86 8.32 11.78
N PRO A 23 20.21 9.62 11.64
CA PRO A 23 19.47 10.70 12.28
C PRO A 23 18.01 10.75 11.81
N TYR A 24 17.12 11.15 12.72
CA TYR A 24 15.67 11.16 12.53
C TYR A 24 15.21 11.75 11.18
N ARG A 25 15.83 12.83 10.72
CA ARG A 25 15.50 13.51 9.45
C ARG A 25 15.52 12.64 8.19
N PHE A 26 16.31 11.56 8.17
CA PHE A 26 16.45 10.68 7.01
C PHE A 26 15.77 9.31 7.17
N ARG A 27 15.15 9.04 8.33
CA ARG A 27 14.54 7.74 8.62
C ARG A 27 13.39 7.41 7.65
N TRP A 28 12.56 8.39 7.31
CA TRP A 28 11.49 8.19 6.32
C TRP A 28 12.06 7.80 4.94
N GLY A 29 13.19 8.40 4.53
CA GLY A 29 13.85 8.09 3.26
C GLY A 29 14.41 6.67 3.23
N LEU A 30 15.02 6.21 4.34
CA LEU A 30 15.48 4.83 4.48
C LEU A 30 14.29 3.85 4.41
N LEU A 31 13.19 4.14 5.11
CA LEU A 31 11.99 3.30 5.07
C LEU A 31 11.34 3.27 3.68
N LEU A 32 11.29 4.40 2.99
CA LEU A 32 10.81 4.47 1.61
C LEU A 32 11.72 3.66 0.67
N GLY A 33 13.04 3.88 0.73
CA GLY A 33 14.01 3.22 -0.13
C GLY A 33 14.01 1.71 0.05
N SER A 34 14.03 1.25 1.31
CA SER A 34 13.89 -0.18 1.63
C SER A 34 12.55 -0.75 1.15
N SER A 35 11.46 0.00 1.29
CA SER A 35 10.14 -0.43 0.82
C SER A 35 10.06 -0.57 -0.69
N ILE A 36 10.60 0.40 -1.43
CA ILE A 36 10.67 0.35 -2.89
C ILE A 36 11.57 -0.80 -3.35
N PHE A 37 12.72 -0.98 -2.71
CA PHE A 37 13.62 -2.10 -3.00
C PHE A 37 12.93 -3.45 -2.81
N PHE A 38 12.23 -3.62 -1.68
CA PHE A 38 11.48 -4.85 -1.38
C PHE A 38 10.41 -5.14 -2.44
N TYR A 39 9.68 -4.10 -2.87
CA TYR A 39 8.67 -4.22 -3.92
C TYR A 39 9.29 -4.53 -5.30
N ALA A 40 10.35 -3.81 -5.67
CA ALA A 40 11.07 -3.98 -6.94
C ALA A 40 11.72 -5.37 -7.06
N TYR A 41 12.20 -5.93 -5.95
CA TYR A 41 12.72 -7.30 -5.90
C TYR A 41 11.68 -8.33 -6.37
N TRP A 42 10.40 -8.09 -6.08
CA TRP A 42 9.35 -9.02 -6.48
C TRP A 42 9.05 -8.93 -7.98
N ARG A 43 8.69 -7.73 -8.45
CA ARG A 43 8.52 -7.43 -9.89
C ARG A 43 8.67 -5.93 -10.12
N ILE A 44 9.68 -5.56 -10.90
CA ILE A 44 9.91 -4.15 -11.25
C ILE A 44 8.84 -3.60 -12.20
N ASP A 45 8.22 -4.44 -13.02
CA ASP A 45 7.21 -4.05 -14.02
C ASP A 45 6.01 -3.32 -13.40
N TYR A 46 5.64 -3.71 -12.17
CA TYR A 46 4.50 -3.13 -11.46
C TYR A 46 4.87 -1.90 -10.61
N LEU A 47 6.15 -1.51 -10.56
CA LEU A 47 6.60 -0.35 -9.77
C LEU A 47 5.98 0.94 -10.30
N LEU A 48 5.85 1.08 -11.63
CA LEU A 48 5.20 2.24 -12.24
C LEU A 48 3.72 2.35 -11.80
N LEU A 49 2.99 1.23 -11.84
CA LEU A 49 1.60 1.14 -11.38
C LEU A 49 1.50 1.51 -9.90
N PHE A 50 2.43 1.03 -9.10
CA PHE A 50 2.46 1.28 -7.67
C PHE A 50 2.68 2.78 -7.36
N VAL A 51 3.66 3.40 -8.02
CA VAL A 51 3.91 4.85 -7.92
C VAL A 51 2.72 5.65 -8.45
N PHE A 52 2.06 5.19 -9.51
CA PHE A 52 0.86 5.82 -10.05
C PHE A 52 -0.28 5.88 -9.01
N VAL A 53 -0.59 4.75 -8.35
CA VAL A 53 -1.63 4.71 -7.31
C VAL A 53 -1.29 5.67 -6.14
N ILE A 54 -0.02 5.70 -5.71
CA ILE A 54 0.44 6.62 -4.66
C ILE A 54 0.28 8.08 -5.13
N ALA A 55 0.78 8.42 -6.32
CA ALA A 55 0.76 9.78 -6.83
C ALA A 55 -0.65 10.32 -7.01
N VAL A 56 -1.56 9.55 -7.62
CA VAL A 56 -2.95 9.98 -7.82
C VAL A 56 -3.65 10.23 -6.49
N ASN A 57 -3.55 9.30 -5.53
CA ASN A 57 -4.20 9.48 -4.23
C ASN A 57 -3.60 10.65 -3.44
N TYR A 58 -2.28 10.83 -3.49
CA TYR A 58 -1.62 11.97 -2.86
C TYR A 58 -2.12 13.31 -3.43
N LEU A 59 -2.10 13.46 -4.75
CA LEU A 59 -2.49 14.69 -5.42
C LEU A 59 -3.97 14.99 -5.19
N CYS A 60 -4.85 14.00 -5.34
CA CYS A 60 -6.28 14.16 -5.07
C CYS A 60 -6.54 14.54 -3.62
N ALA A 61 -5.93 13.86 -2.65
CA ALA A 61 -6.09 14.19 -1.23
C ALA A 61 -5.58 15.60 -0.90
N LEU A 62 -4.43 16.00 -1.44
CA LEU A 62 -3.87 17.33 -1.22
C LEU A 62 -4.76 18.43 -1.83
N LEU A 63 -5.27 18.22 -3.04
CA LEU A 63 -6.19 19.14 -3.70
C LEU A 63 -7.51 19.25 -2.93
N ILE A 64 -8.10 18.12 -2.53
CA ILE A 64 -9.33 18.07 -1.70
C ILE A 64 -9.13 18.86 -0.40
N SER A 65 -7.95 18.76 0.22
CA SER A 65 -7.65 19.49 1.46
C SER A 65 -7.57 21.00 1.24
N ARG A 66 -7.07 21.45 0.08
CA ARG A 66 -6.94 22.87 -0.28
C ARG A 66 -8.25 23.49 -0.76
N THR A 67 -9.17 22.69 -1.29
CA THR A 67 -10.46 23.17 -1.75
C THR A 67 -11.34 23.62 -0.58
N ALA A 68 -11.89 24.83 -0.67
CA ALA A 68 -12.85 25.36 0.29
C ALA A 68 -14.13 24.50 0.37
N ASN A 69 -14.86 24.61 1.48
CA ASN A 69 -16.06 23.79 1.70
C ASN A 69 -17.20 24.08 0.71
N GLU A 70 -17.20 25.26 0.09
CA GLU A 70 -18.22 25.71 -0.86
C GLU A 70 -18.12 24.98 -2.22
N HIS A 71 -16.92 24.56 -2.63
CA HIS A 71 -16.73 23.82 -3.89
C HIS A 71 -16.91 22.31 -3.72
N LYS A 72 -18.12 21.90 -3.29
CA LYS A 72 -18.46 20.48 -3.04
C LYS A 72 -18.31 19.60 -4.29
N THR A 73 -18.66 20.13 -5.47
CA THR A 73 -18.59 19.39 -6.74
C THR A 73 -17.16 18.99 -7.10
N LEU A 74 -16.21 19.93 -6.99
CA LEU A 74 -14.80 19.67 -7.26
C LEU A 74 -14.23 18.60 -6.32
N ARG A 75 -14.57 18.68 -5.03
CA ARG A 75 -14.12 17.67 -4.03
C ARG A 75 -14.64 16.27 -4.35
N ARG A 76 -15.91 16.15 -4.77
CA ARG A 76 -16.51 14.88 -5.19
C ARG A 76 -15.85 14.34 -6.45
N LEU A 77 -15.55 15.20 -7.42
CA LEU A 77 -14.84 14.82 -8.64
C LEU A 77 -13.43 14.31 -8.32
N LEU A 78 -12.66 15.02 -7.49
CA LEU A 78 -11.33 14.60 -7.07
C LEU A 78 -11.35 13.26 -6.32
N LEU A 79 -12.33 13.06 -5.43
CA LEU A 79 -12.53 11.78 -4.75
C LEU A 79 -12.86 10.67 -5.77
N GLY A 80 -13.75 10.96 -6.73
CA GLY A 80 -14.11 10.05 -7.81
C GLY A 80 -12.89 9.63 -8.62
N ILE A 81 -12.01 10.56 -8.99
CA ILE A 81 -10.76 10.26 -9.71
C ILE A 81 -9.87 9.29 -8.90
N ALA A 82 -9.65 9.58 -7.62
CA ALA A 82 -8.79 8.74 -6.78
C ALA A 82 -9.37 7.33 -6.57
N LEU A 83 -10.68 7.23 -6.34
CA LEU A 83 -11.37 5.96 -6.20
C LEU A 83 -11.36 5.17 -7.51
N SER A 84 -11.69 5.80 -8.63
CA SER A 84 -11.68 5.15 -9.94
C SER A 84 -10.29 4.66 -10.32
N ALA A 85 -9.23 5.44 -10.05
CA ALA A 85 -7.86 5.00 -10.32
C ALA A 85 -7.47 3.78 -9.45
N SER A 86 -7.79 3.81 -8.16
CA SER A 86 -7.42 2.75 -7.21
C SER A 86 -8.24 1.48 -7.41
N LEU A 87 -9.57 1.61 -7.51
CA LEU A 87 -10.49 0.49 -7.73
C LEU A 87 -10.39 -0.05 -9.16
N GLY A 88 -10.15 0.81 -10.15
CA GLY A 88 -9.90 0.40 -11.53
C GLY A 88 -8.64 -0.46 -11.64
N THR A 89 -7.56 -0.04 -10.97
CA THR A 89 -6.34 -0.86 -10.86
C THR A 89 -6.65 -2.23 -10.22
N LEU A 90 -7.41 -2.24 -9.12
CA LEU A 90 -7.77 -3.49 -8.46
C LEU A 90 -8.68 -4.37 -9.32
N PHE A 91 -9.61 -3.78 -10.07
CA PHE A 91 -10.50 -4.48 -11.00
C PHE A 91 -9.72 -5.15 -12.13
N VAL A 92 -8.86 -4.42 -12.82
CA VAL A 92 -8.07 -4.94 -13.95
C VAL A 92 -7.20 -6.11 -13.54
N PHE A 93 -6.54 -6.03 -12.39
CA PHE A 93 -5.57 -7.05 -11.97
C PHE A 93 -6.19 -8.22 -11.20
N LYS A 94 -7.31 -8.01 -10.49
CA LYS A 94 -7.88 -9.04 -9.60
C LYS A 94 -9.18 -9.62 -10.09
N TYR A 95 -10.03 -8.83 -10.74
CA TYR A 95 -11.39 -9.23 -11.07
C TYR A 95 -11.68 -9.33 -12.56
N PHE A 96 -10.80 -8.80 -13.42
CA PHE A 96 -11.04 -8.77 -14.86
C PHE A 96 -11.35 -10.15 -15.43
N ASN A 97 -10.51 -11.15 -15.16
CA ASN A 97 -10.72 -12.52 -15.67
C ASN A 97 -11.99 -13.16 -15.09
N PHE A 98 -12.27 -12.92 -13.80
CA PHE A 98 -13.49 -13.42 -13.16
C PHE A 98 -14.77 -12.93 -13.84
N PHE A 99 -14.78 -11.71 -14.39
CA PHE A 99 -15.94 -11.19 -15.12
C PHE A 99 -15.96 -11.59 -16.60
N ILE A 100 -14.79 -11.69 -17.24
CA ILE A 100 -14.69 -12.01 -18.67
C ILE A 100 -14.96 -13.49 -18.95
N GLU A 101 -14.60 -14.41 -18.06
CA GLU A 101 -14.85 -15.83 -18.23
C GLU A 101 -16.36 -16.14 -18.43
N PRO A 102 -17.28 -15.79 -17.50
CA PRO A 102 -18.71 -16.02 -17.71
C PRO A 102 -19.28 -15.22 -18.88
N PHE A 103 -18.73 -14.03 -19.15
CA PHE A 103 -19.20 -13.18 -20.25
C PHE A 103 -18.87 -13.80 -21.61
N ASN A 104 -17.69 -14.39 -21.76
CA ASN A 104 -17.31 -15.15 -22.94
C ASN A 104 -18.17 -16.41 -23.10
N ASP A 105 -18.48 -17.11 -22.01
CA ASP A 105 -19.37 -18.28 -22.03
C ASP A 105 -20.79 -17.91 -22.48
N LEU A 106 -21.29 -16.73 -22.08
CA LEU A 106 -22.57 -16.22 -22.55
C LEU A 106 -22.51 -15.83 -24.04
N LEU A 107 -21.47 -15.11 -24.48
CA LEU A 107 -21.30 -14.74 -25.90
C LEU A 107 -21.22 -15.98 -26.81
N ALA A 108 -20.55 -17.04 -26.34
CA ALA A 108 -20.49 -18.31 -27.04
C ALA A 108 -21.88 -18.95 -27.20
N GLN A 109 -22.75 -18.85 -26.20
CA GLN A 109 -24.15 -19.31 -26.30
C GLN A 109 -24.98 -18.51 -27.32
N PHE A 110 -24.66 -17.24 -27.54
CA PHE A 110 -25.28 -16.39 -28.56
C PHE A 110 -24.61 -16.51 -29.96
N GLY A 111 -23.70 -17.46 -30.15
CA GLY A 111 -23.02 -17.70 -31.43
C GLY A 111 -21.97 -16.65 -31.80
N VAL A 112 -21.56 -15.78 -30.86
CA VAL A 112 -20.51 -14.79 -31.05
C VAL A 112 -19.16 -15.43 -30.73
N ASN A 113 -18.40 -15.82 -31.75
CA ASN A 113 -17.08 -16.44 -31.59
C ASN A 113 -15.95 -15.46 -31.28
N ASN A 114 -16.23 -14.16 -31.17
CA ASN A 114 -15.21 -13.16 -30.87
C ASN A 114 -14.97 -13.08 -29.36
N GLN A 115 -14.23 -14.04 -28.84
CA GLN A 115 -13.93 -14.15 -27.40
C GLN A 115 -13.04 -12.99 -26.95
N ILE A 116 -13.41 -12.33 -25.86
CA ILE A 116 -12.55 -11.34 -25.22
C ILE A 116 -11.35 -12.06 -24.62
N ARG A 117 -10.14 -11.59 -24.92
CA ARG A 117 -8.91 -12.22 -24.47
C ARG A 117 -8.78 -12.16 -22.94
N ILE A 118 -8.63 -13.33 -22.32
CA ILE A 118 -8.30 -13.46 -20.89
C ILE A 118 -6.92 -12.86 -20.65
N LEU A 119 -6.81 -12.00 -19.64
CA LEU A 119 -5.56 -11.36 -19.26
C LEU A 119 -4.85 -12.23 -18.22
N ASN A 120 -3.92 -13.10 -18.64
CA ASN A 120 -3.08 -13.89 -17.72
C ASN A 120 -2.00 -13.03 -17.04
N ILE A 121 -2.43 -12.03 -16.27
CA ILE A 121 -1.57 -11.09 -15.55
C ILE A 121 -1.29 -11.65 -14.15
N LEU A 122 -0.01 -11.71 -13.79
CA LEU A 122 0.40 -12.05 -12.43
C LEU A 122 0.01 -10.91 -11.46
N LEU A 123 -0.71 -11.24 -10.40
CA LEU A 123 -1.18 -10.21 -9.44
C LEU A 123 0.00 -9.58 -8.68
N PRO A 124 0.12 -8.25 -8.64
CA PRO A 124 1.14 -7.59 -7.85
C PRO A 124 0.97 -7.89 -6.36
N VAL A 125 2.08 -8.24 -5.69
CA VAL A 125 2.06 -8.46 -4.23
C VAL A 125 1.55 -7.21 -3.53
N GLY A 126 0.62 -7.41 -2.61
CA GLY A 126 0.08 -6.32 -1.81
C GLY A 126 -0.90 -5.39 -2.52
N ILE A 127 -1.30 -5.67 -3.78
CA ILE A 127 -2.19 -4.77 -4.55
C ILE A 127 -3.46 -4.39 -3.80
N SER A 128 -4.14 -5.35 -3.18
CA SER A 128 -5.29 -5.06 -2.35
C SER A 128 -4.95 -4.15 -1.17
N PHE A 129 -3.87 -4.44 -0.44
CA PHE A 129 -3.48 -3.66 0.73
C PHE A 129 -3.17 -2.20 0.40
N TYR A 130 -2.25 -1.94 -0.54
CA TYR A 130 -1.85 -0.56 -0.82
C TYR A 130 -2.96 0.24 -1.51
N THR A 131 -3.80 -0.40 -2.35
CA THR A 131 -4.94 0.30 -2.98
C THR A 131 -5.99 0.66 -1.92
N PHE A 132 -6.38 -0.28 -1.05
CA PHE A 132 -7.31 -0.02 0.04
C PHE A 132 -6.81 1.08 0.96
N GLN A 133 -5.54 1.04 1.35
CA GLN A 133 -4.92 2.05 2.20
C GLN A 133 -4.88 3.43 1.52
N ALA A 134 -4.54 3.48 0.22
CA ALA A 134 -4.45 4.72 -0.54
C ALA A 134 -5.80 5.41 -0.69
N PHE A 135 -6.84 4.69 -1.12
CA PHE A 135 -8.15 5.32 -1.30
C PHE A 135 -8.88 5.56 0.02
N ALA A 136 -8.69 4.71 1.05
CA ALA A 136 -9.28 4.93 2.37
C ALA A 136 -8.74 6.24 2.98
N TYR A 137 -7.44 6.49 2.83
CA TYR A 137 -6.84 7.78 3.20
C TYR A 137 -7.50 8.95 2.45
N THR A 138 -7.69 8.84 1.13
CA THR A 138 -8.33 9.90 0.34
C THR A 138 -9.78 10.15 0.80
N ILE A 139 -10.52 9.11 1.15
CA ILE A 139 -11.87 9.21 1.73
C ILE A 139 -11.82 9.93 3.09
N ASP A 140 -10.88 9.56 3.96
CA ASP A 140 -10.73 10.18 5.28
C ASP A 140 -10.41 11.68 5.17
N VAL A 141 -9.50 12.05 4.27
CA VAL A 141 -9.20 13.46 3.95
C VAL A 141 -10.43 14.17 3.39
N TYR A 142 -11.18 13.53 2.49
CA TYR A 142 -12.43 14.07 1.97
C TYR A 142 -13.47 14.31 3.06
N ARG A 143 -13.59 13.39 4.01
CA ARG A 143 -14.47 13.49 5.19
C ARG A 143 -13.96 14.46 6.26
N ARG A 144 -12.74 15.01 6.11
CA ARG A 144 -12.06 15.86 7.09
C ARG A 144 -11.83 15.16 8.44
N THR A 145 -11.78 13.83 8.46
CA THR A 145 -11.45 13.06 9.68
C THR A 145 -9.97 13.14 9.99
N ILE A 146 -9.12 13.27 8.96
CA ILE A 146 -7.68 13.50 9.07
C ILE A 146 -7.25 14.65 8.14
N PRO A 147 -6.23 15.43 8.51
CA PRO A 147 -5.62 16.40 7.60
C PRO A 147 -4.82 15.69 6.50
N ALA A 148 -4.74 16.29 5.31
CA ALA A 148 -3.88 15.78 4.25
C ALA A 148 -2.39 15.97 4.61
N GLU A 149 -1.63 14.89 4.48
CA GLU A 149 -0.17 14.87 4.49
C GLU A 149 0.37 15.72 3.34
N ARG A 150 1.27 16.65 3.67
CA ARG A 150 1.86 17.62 2.74
C ARG A 150 3.23 17.18 2.20
N HIS A 151 3.80 16.13 2.79
CA HIS A 151 5.09 15.60 2.39
C HIS A 151 4.91 14.30 1.61
N PHE A 152 5.08 14.36 0.28
CA PHE A 152 4.92 13.21 -0.61
C PHE A 152 5.72 11.99 -0.15
N GLY A 153 6.98 12.16 0.25
CA GLY A 153 7.81 11.05 0.72
C GLY A 153 7.28 10.33 1.97
N ILE A 154 6.63 11.04 2.90
CA ILE A 154 6.08 10.43 4.12
C ILE A 154 4.79 9.69 3.76
N PHE A 155 3.95 10.29 2.89
CA PHE A 155 2.77 9.63 2.36
C PHE A 155 3.12 8.36 1.57
N ALA A 156 4.12 8.44 0.69
CA ALA A 156 4.61 7.29 -0.05
C ALA A 156 5.19 6.22 0.87
N THR A 157 5.91 6.61 1.94
CA THR A 157 6.40 5.67 2.97
C THR A 157 5.24 4.96 3.65
N PHE A 158 4.16 5.69 3.99
CA PHE A 158 2.97 5.13 4.60
C PHE A 158 2.32 4.05 3.72
N ILE A 159 2.12 4.32 2.43
CA ILE A 159 1.52 3.34 1.51
C ILE A 159 2.48 2.18 1.19
N ALA A 160 3.78 2.48 1.07
CA ALA A 160 4.77 1.49 0.66
C ALA A 160 5.36 0.66 1.79
N PHE A 161 5.03 0.95 3.04
CA PHE A 161 5.69 0.36 4.19
C PHE A 161 5.73 -1.17 4.13
N PHE A 162 6.91 -1.72 3.76
CA PHE A 162 7.04 -3.15 3.45
C PHE A 162 6.63 -4.10 4.58
N PRO A 163 6.81 -3.78 5.89
CA PRO A 163 6.36 -4.70 6.94
C PRO A 163 4.85 -4.90 6.90
N GLN A 164 4.10 -3.88 6.49
CA GLN A 164 2.65 -3.95 6.35
C GLN A 164 2.25 -4.69 5.07
N LEU A 165 2.92 -4.45 3.95
CA LEU A 165 2.63 -5.11 2.67
C LEU A 165 2.73 -6.64 2.73
N VAL A 166 3.54 -7.18 3.64
CA VAL A 166 3.84 -8.61 3.73
C VAL A 166 2.95 -9.35 4.74
N ALA A 167 2.62 -8.73 5.88
CA ALA A 167 1.97 -9.44 6.98
C ALA A 167 1.09 -8.56 7.90
N GLY A 168 0.82 -7.31 7.53
CA GLY A 168 0.05 -6.39 8.37
C GLY A 168 -1.44 -6.39 8.06
N PRO A 169 -2.32 -6.18 9.07
CA PRO A 169 -3.69 -5.73 8.78
C PRO A 169 -3.65 -4.40 8.03
N ILE A 170 -4.77 -4.03 7.39
CA ILE A 170 -4.90 -2.73 6.73
C ILE A 170 -4.85 -1.64 7.81
N GLU A 171 -3.70 -0.97 7.95
CA GLU A 171 -3.50 0.10 8.93
C GLU A 171 -4.19 1.39 8.50
N ARG A 172 -4.76 2.10 9.47
CA ARG A 172 -5.38 3.40 9.24
C ARG A 172 -4.34 4.50 9.24
N ALA A 173 -4.50 5.45 8.32
CA ALA A 173 -3.64 6.61 8.19
C ALA A 173 -3.55 7.44 9.48
N SER A 174 -4.66 7.57 10.21
CA SER A 174 -4.70 8.28 11.50
C SER A 174 -3.75 7.71 12.56
N HIS A 175 -3.42 6.42 12.47
CA HIS A 175 -2.56 5.74 13.44
C HIS A 175 -1.10 5.65 12.96
N LEU A 176 -0.87 5.34 11.67
CA LEU A 176 0.46 5.07 11.16
C LEU A 176 1.21 6.33 10.71
N LEU A 177 0.56 7.31 10.07
CA LEU A 177 1.22 8.54 9.60
C LEU A 177 1.91 9.34 10.73
N PRO A 178 1.28 9.55 11.91
CA PRO A 178 1.92 10.30 12.99
C PRO A 178 3.22 9.63 13.47
N GLN A 179 3.34 8.30 13.36
CA GLN A 179 4.52 7.57 13.82
C GLN A 179 5.77 7.85 12.99
N PHE A 180 5.62 8.21 11.71
CA PHE A 180 6.75 8.65 10.86
C PHE A 180 7.21 10.07 11.20
N ARG A 181 6.37 10.84 11.91
CA ARG A 181 6.65 12.20 12.37
C ARG A 181 7.06 12.28 13.85
N GLN A 182 7.22 11.14 14.50
CA GLN A 182 7.70 11.05 15.87
C GLN A 182 9.09 10.42 15.92
N GLU A 183 9.99 11.04 16.67
CA GLU A 183 11.29 10.45 16.93
C GLU A 183 11.14 9.30 17.91
N LYS A 184 11.29 8.07 17.40
CA LYS A 184 11.36 6.88 18.25
C LYS A 184 12.80 6.67 18.69
N LYS A 185 13.03 6.70 20.01
CA LYS A 185 14.30 6.26 20.62
C LYS A 185 14.31 4.74 20.72
N PHE A 186 15.49 4.13 20.65
CA PHE A 186 15.63 2.70 20.82
C PHE A 186 15.19 2.31 22.23
N ASN A 187 14.25 1.36 22.33
CA ASN A 187 13.79 0.81 23.60
C ASN A 187 13.99 -0.70 23.57
N TYR A 188 14.93 -1.18 24.38
CA TYR A 188 15.28 -2.59 24.49
C TYR A 188 14.06 -3.45 24.88
N ALA A 189 13.27 -3.00 25.85
CA ALA A 189 12.06 -3.73 26.28
C ALA A 189 11.03 -3.83 25.15
N GLY A 190 10.91 -2.78 24.32
CA GLY A 190 10.05 -2.80 23.13
C GLY A 190 10.54 -3.77 22.06
N ALA A 191 11.85 -3.86 21.84
CA ALA A 191 12.45 -4.79 20.89
C ALA A 191 12.25 -6.26 21.33
N VAL A 192 12.46 -6.56 22.62
CA VAL A 192 12.26 -7.90 23.18
C VAL A 192 10.78 -8.31 23.10
N ASN A 193 9.85 -7.42 23.48
CA ASN A 193 8.42 -7.69 23.36
C ASN A 193 8.00 -7.93 21.90
N GLY A 194 8.51 -7.14 20.95
CA GLY A 194 8.23 -7.32 19.52
C GLY A 194 8.73 -8.66 18.98
N LEU A 195 9.90 -9.12 19.44
CA LEU A 195 10.43 -10.44 19.10
C LEU A 195 9.58 -11.56 19.73
N GLN A 196 9.17 -11.41 20.99
CA GLN A 196 8.33 -12.40 21.68
C GLN A 196 6.96 -12.58 21.00
N ILE A 197 6.33 -11.51 20.51
CA ILE A 197 5.04 -11.60 19.79
C ILE A 197 5.17 -12.42 18.48
N LYS A 198 6.30 -12.34 17.78
CA LYS A 198 6.54 -13.17 16.58
C LYS A 198 7.00 -14.59 16.88
N VAL A 199 7.80 -14.79 17.93
CA VAL A 199 8.39 -16.10 18.26
C VAL A 199 7.39 -17.00 18.99
N TYR A 200 6.57 -16.45 19.89
CA TYR A 200 5.63 -17.21 20.70
C TYR A 200 4.60 -18.03 19.89
N PRO A 201 4.01 -17.51 18.79
CA PRO A 201 3.14 -18.29 17.92
C PRO A 201 3.88 -19.42 17.19
N ILE A 202 5.11 -19.18 16.72
CA ILE A 202 5.92 -20.17 15.98
C ILE A 202 6.24 -21.37 16.87
N VAL A 203 6.60 -21.13 18.14
CA VAL A 203 6.89 -22.18 19.12
C VAL A 203 5.63 -22.98 19.49
N LYS A 204 4.46 -22.37 19.46
CA LYS A 204 3.19 -23.03 19.80
C LYS A 204 2.61 -23.88 18.67
N THR A 205 2.87 -23.51 17.41
CA THR A 205 2.46 -24.28 16.22
C THR A 205 3.40 -25.45 15.91
N ALA A 206 4.61 -25.45 16.48
CA ALA A 206 5.60 -26.52 16.33
C ALA A 206 5.46 -27.67 17.37
N LYS A 207 4.36 -27.69 18.13
CA LYS A 207 3.95 -28.79 19.02
C LYS A 207 2.61 -29.34 18.53
#